data_AF-A0A175YBH4-F1
#
_entry.id   AF-A0A175YBH4-F1
#
_cell.length_a   1.000
_cell.length_b   1.000
_cell.length_c   1.000
_cell.angle_alpha   90.00
_cell.angle_beta   90.00
_cell.angle_gamma   90.00
#
_symmetry.space_group_name_H-M   'P 1'
#
loop_
_entity.id
_entity.type
_entity.pdbx_description
1 polymer ?
#
loop_
_entity_poly.entity_id
_entity_poly.type
_entity_poly.pdbx_seq_one_letter_code
_entity_poly.pdbx_strand_id
1 'polypeptide(L)'
;MSPEVLVKAGIPCCRLVQDAGEFVVTLQRAYHSGFSHGFNCGEASNIATPEWVRLARDAAIRRASVNSPPMVSHYQLLYDLALSLSTRVPMTT
;
A
#
# COMPACT_ATOMS: atom_id res chain seq x y z
N MET A 1 2.64 -14.31 -14.95
CA MET A 1 1.84 -13.83 -16.10
C MET A 1 2.67 -12.76 -16.80
N SER A 2 2.87 -12.87 -18.11
CA SER A 2 3.66 -11.90 -18.85
C SER A 2 2.93 -10.55 -18.96
N PRO A 3 3.59 -9.40 -18.84
CA PRO A 3 2.96 -8.09 -19.04
C PRO A 3 2.23 -7.98 -20.38
N GLU A 4 2.72 -8.65 -21.43
CA GLU A 4 2.11 -8.69 -22.76
C GLU A 4 0.71 -9.31 -22.73
N VAL A 5 0.47 -10.29 -21.85
CA VAL A 5 -0.86 -10.91 -21.68
C VAL A 5 -1.84 -9.90 -21.06
N LEU A 6 -1.40 -9.13 -20.06
CA LEU A 6 -2.19 -8.10 -19.40
C LEU A 6 -2.54 -6.96 -20.36
N VAL A 7 -1.55 -6.47 -21.10
CA VAL A 7 -1.75 -5.39 -22.09
C VAL A 7 -2.71 -5.84 -23.20
N LYS A 8 -2.60 -7.08 -23.71
CA LYS A 8 -3.54 -7.63 -24.69
C LYS A 8 -4.98 -7.73 -24.15
N ALA A 9 -5.14 -7.91 -22.85
CA ALA A 9 -6.43 -7.90 -22.17
C ALA A 9 -6.95 -6.48 -21.84
N GLY A 10 -6.24 -5.43 -22.26
CA GLY A 10 -6.63 -4.03 -22.00
C GLY A 10 -6.25 -3.52 -20.61
N ILE A 11 -5.42 -4.25 -19.86
CA ILE A 11 -4.99 -3.85 -18.52
C ILE A 11 -3.76 -2.92 -18.63
N PRO A 12 -3.82 -1.68 -18.11
CA PRO A 12 -2.69 -0.76 -18.14
C PRO A 12 -1.48 -1.33 -17.41
N CYS A 13 -0.33 -1.30 -18.07
CA CYS A 13 0.95 -1.72 -17.50
C CYS A 13 1.98 -0.60 -17.71
N CYS A 14 2.84 -0.39 -16.71
CA CYS A 14 4.02 0.45 -16.82
C CYS A 14 5.26 -0.35 -16.37
N ARG A 15 6.45 0.11 -16.75
CA ARG A 15 7.72 -0.51 -16.35
C ARG A 15 8.76 0.56 -16.04
N LEU A 16 9.68 0.22 -15.14
CA LEU A 16 10.85 1.01 -14.80
C LEU A 16 12.04 0.09 -14.54
N VAL A 17 13.24 0.66 -14.51
CA VAL A 17 14.46 0.03 -13.99
C VAL A 17 14.80 0.79 -12.71
N GLN A 18 15.12 0.06 -11.64
CA GLN A 18 15.56 0.64 -10.37
C GLN A 18 17.07 0.45 -10.25
N ASP A 19 17.80 1.55 -10.20
CA ASP A 19 19.24 1.59 -9.98
C ASP A 19 19.58 1.79 -8.49
N ALA A 20 20.85 1.57 -8.14
CA ALA A 20 21.32 1.72 -6.76
C ALA A 20 21.15 3.17 -6.28
N GLY A 21 20.52 3.33 -5.11
CA GLY A 21 20.21 4.65 -4.54
C GLY A 21 18.85 5.21 -4.96
N GLU A 22 18.10 4.52 -5.83
CA GLU A 22 16.76 4.94 -6.22
C GLU A 22 15.66 4.31 -5.36
N PHE A 23 14.59 5.07 -5.17
CA PHE A 23 13.37 4.60 -4.51
C PHE A 23 12.30 4.26 -5.55
N VAL A 24 11.60 3.15 -5.31
CA VAL A 24 10.38 2.79 -6.04
C VAL A 24 9.21 2.85 -5.07
N VAL A 25 8.19 3.65 -5.41
CA VAL A 25 6.98 3.79 -4.59
C VAL A 25 5.82 3.06 -5.26
N THR A 26 5.28 2.06 -4.58
CA THR A 26 4.06 1.36 -4.99
C THR A 26 2.84 1.96 -4.28
N LEU A 27 1.87 2.45 -5.04
CA LEU A 27 0.62 2.99 -4.49
C LEU A 27 -0.36 1.88 -4.08
N GLN A 28 -1.29 2.24 -3.20
CA GLN A 28 -2.45 1.40 -2.84
C GLN A 28 -3.10 0.73 -4.06
N ARG A 29 -3.28 -0.59 -3.98
CA ARG A 29 -3.91 -1.44 -5.02
C ARG A 29 -3.17 -1.49 -6.36
N ALA A 30 -1.95 -0.96 -6.46
CA ALA A 30 -1.10 -1.12 -7.63
C ALA A 30 -0.40 -2.50 -7.57
N TYR A 31 -0.83 -3.41 -8.46
CA TYR A 31 -0.13 -4.67 -8.66
C TYR A 31 1.25 -4.40 -9.28
N HIS A 32 2.27 -5.08 -8.77
CA HIS A 32 3.64 -4.96 -9.26
C HIS A 32 4.32 -6.33 -9.28
N SER A 33 5.27 -6.48 -10.18
CA SER A 33 6.12 -7.66 -10.32
C SER A 33 7.45 -7.23 -10.93
N GLY A 34 8.54 -7.92 -10.61
CA GLY A 34 9.86 -7.59 -11.14
C GLY A 34 10.84 -8.74 -10.99
N PHE A 35 12.07 -8.50 -11.46
CA PHE A 35 13.21 -9.41 -11.32
C PHE A 35 14.50 -8.58 -11.19
N SER A 36 15.53 -9.18 -10.60
CA SER A 36 16.86 -8.55 -10.49
C SER A 36 17.69 -8.86 -11.73
N HIS A 37 18.42 -7.85 -12.24
CA HIS A 37 19.34 -8.01 -13.38
C HIS A 37 20.69 -8.64 -12.97
N GLY A 38 20.94 -8.84 -11.67
CA GLY A 38 22.18 -9.37 -11.12
C GLY A 38 22.13 -9.42 -9.58
N PHE A 39 23.27 -9.63 -8.93
CA PHE A 39 23.38 -9.56 -7.48
C PHE A 39 23.10 -8.13 -7.00
N ASN A 40 22.15 -7.99 -6.07
CA ASN A 40 21.80 -6.72 -5.45
C ASN A 40 21.30 -6.93 -4.01
N CYS A 41 21.12 -5.82 -3.30
CA CYS A 41 20.47 -5.77 -2.00
C CYS A 41 19.47 -4.62 -2.01
N GLY A 42 18.22 -4.89 -1.64
CA GLY A 42 17.17 -3.90 -1.54
C GLY A 42 16.36 -4.11 -0.26
N GLU A 43 15.84 -3.03 0.31
CA GLU A 43 14.95 -3.04 1.46
C GLU A 43 13.60 -2.47 1.05
N ALA A 44 12.52 -2.98 1.63
CA ALA A 44 11.16 -2.50 1.38
C ALA A 44 10.39 -2.41 2.69
N SER A 45 9.56 -1.38 2.80
CA SER A 45 8.64 -1.20 3.92
C SER A 45 7.27 -0.73 3.41
N ASN A 46 6.22 -1.08 4.16
CA ASN A 46 4.87 -0.63 3.89
C ASN A 46 4.59 0.60 4.76
N ILE A 47 4.09 1.67 4.14
CA ILE A 47 3.75 2.92 4.82
C ILE A 47 2.25 3.20 4.61
N ALA A 48 1.58 3.71 5.65
CA ALA A 48 0.18 4.11 5.61
C ALA A 48 0.06 5.63 5.80
N THR A 49 -0.49 6.31 4.81
CA THR A 49 -0.88 7.73 4.93
C THR A 49 -2.26 7.86 5.57
N PRO A 50 -2.67 9.03 6.10
CA PRO A 50 -4.04 9.22 6.56
C PRO A 50 -5.10 8.87 5.51
N GLU A 51 -4.82 9.15 4.23
CA GLU A 51 -5.75 8.82 3.15
C GLU A 51 -5.84 7.33 2.83
N TRP A 52 -4.80 6.55 3.14
CA TRP A 52 -4.84 5.10 3.02
C TRP A 52 -5.91 4.48 3.94
N VAL A 53 -6.19 5.10 5.09
CA VAL A 53 -7.20 4.60 6.04
C VAL A 53 -8.57 4.46 5.38
N ARG A 54 -8.94 5.36 4.46
CA ARG A 54 -10.21 5.27 3.72
C ARG A 54 -10.30 3.97 2.91
N LEU A 55 -9.19 3.51 2.33
CA LEU A 55 -9.10 2.29 1.54
C LEU A 55 -8.91 1.03 2.40
N ALA A 56 -8.36 1.18 3.60
CA ALA A 56 -8.11 0.07 4.52
C ALA A 56 -9.40 -0.66 4.93
N ARG A 57 -10.52 0.07 5.05
CA ARG A 57 -11.85 -0.50 5.31
C ARG A 57 -12.25 -1.49 4.20
N ASP A 58 -12.19 -1.06 2.95
CA ASP A 58 -12.60 -1.87 1.80
C ASP A 58 -11.69 -3.09 1.64
N ALA A 59 -10.40 -2.92 1.92
CA ALA A 59 -9.45 -4.03 1.94
C ALA A 59 -9.79 -5.05 3.03
N ALA A 60 -10.14 -4.61 4.24
CA ALA A 60 -10.54 -5.50 5.34
C ALA A 60 -11.81 -6.29 5.00
N ILE A 61 -12.83 -5.62 4.44
CA ILE A 61 -14.08 -6.26 4.00
C ILE A 61 -13.80 -7.31 2.91
N ARG A 62 -13.01 -6.96 1.88
CA ARG A 62 -12.68 -7.89 0.80
C ARG A 62 -11.91 -9.10 1.31
N ARG A 63 -10.94 -8.90 2.20
CA ARG A 63 -10.17 -9.99 2.81
C ARG A 63 -11.11 -10.94 3.57
N ALA A 64 -11.99 -10.40 4.40
CA ALA A 64 -12.97 -11.21 5.12
C ALA A 64 -13.87 -12.02 4.18
N SER A 65 -14.30 -11.45 3.02
CA SER A 65 -15.12 -12.17 2.04
C SER A 65 -14.43 -13.37 1.37
N VAL A 66 -13.09 -13.43 1.41
CA VAL A 66 -12.31 -14.56 0.90
C VAL A 66 -11.75 -15.43 2.03
N ASN A 67 -12.39 -15.42 3.20
CA ASN A 67 -11.99 -16.14 4.41
C ASN A 67 -10.55 -15.85 4.85
N SER A 68 -10.06 -14.64 4.58
CA SER A 68 -8.75 -14.16 5.01
C SER A 68 -8.92 -13.01 6.00
N PRO A 69 -8.56 -13.14 7.28
CA PRO A 69 -8.73 -12.03 8.22
C PRO A 69 -7.81 -10.85 7.84
N PRO A 70 -8.20 -9.60 8.13
CA PRO A 70 -7.31 -8.45 8.02
C PRO A 70 -6.15 -8.55 9.02
N MET A 71 -4.94 -8.15 8.62
CA MET A 71 -3.75 -8.21 9.49
C MET A 71 -3.74 -7.11 10.56
N VAL A 72 -4.47 -6.02 10.33
CA VAL A 72 -4.60 -4.88 11.24
C VAL A 72 -6.07 -4.51 11.40
N SER A 73 -6.46 -4.10 12.60
CA SER A 73 -7.82 -3.63 12.85
C SER A 73 -8.00 -2.22 12.29
N HIS A 74 -8.93 -2.08 11.34
CA HIS A 74 -9.28 -0.78 10.78
C HIS A 74 -9.82 0.19 11.86
N TYR A 75 -10.59 -0.31 12.82
CA TYR A 75 -11.12 0.50 13.92
C TYR A 75 -10.02 1.00 14.86
N GLN A 76 -9.03 0.15 15.17
CA GLN A 76 -7.90 0.55 16.01
C GLN A 76 -7.12 1.69 15.34
N LEU A 77 -6.83 1.57 14.04
CA LEU A 77 -6.15 2.61 13.29
C LEU A 77 -6.92 3.95 13.27
N LEU A 78 -8.24 3.90 13.12
CA LEU A 78 -9.08 5.10 13.18
C LEU A 78 -9.06 5.74 14.57
N TYR A 79 -9.14 4.93 15.62
CA TYR A 79 -9.09 5.41 17.00
C TYR A 79 -7.73 6.05 17.32
N ASP A 80 -6.64 5.39 16.97
CA ASP A 80 -5.29 5.91 17.19
C ASP A 80 -5.05 7.20 16.41
N LEU A 81 -5.54 7.27 15.16
CA LEU A 81 -5.49 8.50 14.37
C LEU A 81 -6.29 9.63 15.04
N ALA A 82 -7.51 9.35 15.52
CA ALA A 82 -8.34 10.34 16.21
C ALA A 82 -7.67 10.86 17.49
N LEU A 83 -7.07 9.98 18.30
CA LEU A 83 -6.29 10.36 19.49
C LEU A 83 -5.07 11.21 19.12
N SER A 84 -4.38 10.87 18.03
CA SER A 84 -3.22 11.64 17.57
C SER A 84 -3.57 13.05 17.09
N LEU A 85 -4.83 13.28 16.70
CA LEU A 85 -5.34 14.59 16.29
C LEU A 85 -5.82 15.40 17.50
N SER A 86 -6.52 14.78 18.45
CA SER A 86 -7.02 15.48 19.66
C SER A 86 -5.88 16.00 20.54
N THR A 87 -4.78 15.26 20.64
CA THR A 87 -3.57 15.67 21.37
C THR A 87 -2.83 16.86 20.75
N ARG A 88 -3.10 17.19 19.48
CA ARG A 88 -2.46 18.30 18.76
C ARG A 88 -3.26 19.60 18.77
N VAL A 89 -4.51 19.58 19.24
CA VAL A 89 -5.32 20.79 19.37
C VAL A 89 -4.93 21.48 20.68
N PRO A 90 -4.32 22.68 20.64
CA PRO A 90 -4.10 23.45 21.86
C PRO A 90 -5.47 23.78 22.46
N MET A 91 -5.65 23.56 23.77
CA MET A 91 -6.83 24.06 24.47
C MET A 91 -6.83 25.59 24.36
N THR A 92 -7.65 26.14 23.47
CA THR A 92 -8.02 27.55 23.51
C THR A 92 -9.00 27.74 24.68
N THR A 93 -8.48 28.18 25.82
CA THR A 93 -9.24 28.78 26.92
C THR A 93 -9.72 30.17 26.56
#